data_AF-A0A1A0KI80-F1
#
_entry.id   AF-A0A1A0KI80-F1
#
_cell.length_a   1.000
_cell.length_b   1.000
_cell.length_c   1.000
_cell.angle_alpha   90.00
_cell.angle_beta   90.00
_cell.angle_gamma   90.00
#
_symmetry.space_group_name_H-M   'P 1'
#
loop_
_entity.id
_entity.type
_entity.pdbx_description
1 polymer ?
#
loop_
_entity_poly.entity_id
_entity_poly.type
_entity_poly.pdbx_seq_one_letter_code
_entity_poly.pdbx_strand_id
1 'polypeptide(L)'
;MSTTRRGARRHRPALLVLVALAAVVCLGMAWWQWDRFESSGGTGQNLGYALQWPAFAVAFVWAYRRFVVLEADPEEVEKLKPKGVTEIPDGILPERATTPSASSFAANPARDDSTLTDYNRYLAELAAADRERTEAPVTTPATTRESTQTEEHHR
;
A
#
# COMPACT_ATOMS: atom_id res chain seq x y z
N MET A 1 18.24 30.32 -21.21
CA MET A 1 17.17 30.51 -20.21
C MET A 1 17.35 29.41 -19.16
N SER A 2 18.04 29.73 -18.07
CA SER A 2 18.52 28.75 -17.10
C SER A 2 17.40 28.30 -16.17
N THR A 3 16.98 27.04 -16.26
CA THR A 3 16.05 26.44 -15.30
C THR A 3 16.78 26.18 -13.99
N THR A 4 16.54 27.04 -12.99
CA THR A 4 16.98 26.82 -11.62
C THR A 4 16.30 25.56 -11.07
N ARG A 5 17.07 24.46 -10.96
CA ARG A 5 16.62 23.24 -10.27
C ARG A 5 16.47 23.59 -8.79
N ARG A 6 15.24 23.89 -8.37
CA ARG A 6 14.90 24.17 -6.97
C ARG A 6 15.27 22.92 -6.15
N GLY A 7 16.35 22.99 -5.38
CA GLY A 7 16.81 21.87 -4.56
C GLY A 7 15.71 21.48 -3.59
N ALA A 8 15.11 20.31 -3.79
CA ALA A 8 14.19 19.72 -2.83
C ALA A 8 14.96 19.59 -1.51
N ARG A 9 14.56 20.36 -0.49
CA ARG A 9 15.15 20.23 0.85
C ARG A 9 14.91 18.81 1.31
N ARG A 10 15.97 18.01 1.36
CA ARG A 10 15.91 16.61 1.79
C ARG A 10 15.44 16.58 3.24
N HIS A 11 14.32 15.93 3.51
CA HIS A 11 13.67 15.81 4.83
C HIS A 11 14.38 14.81 5.77
N ARG A 12 15.63 14.44 5.44
CA ARG A 12 16.51 13.55 6.21
C ARG A 12 16.66 13.94 7.69
N PRO A 13 16.94 15.20 8.07
CA PRO A 13 17.07 15.55 9.48
C PRO A 13 15.73 15.44 10.22
N ALA A 14 14.62 15.76 9.57
CA ALA A 14 13.29 15.61 10.17
C ALA A 14 12.95 14.14 10.44
N LEU A 15 13.26 13.24 9.50
CA LEU A 15 13.10 11.80 9.70
C LEU A 15 14.02 11.25 10.79
N LEU A 16 15.27 11.72 10.85
CA LEU A 16 16.19 11.32 11.92
C LEU A 16 15.66 11.72 13.30
N VAL A 17 15.19 12.97 13.45
CA VAL A 17 14.60 13.46 14.71
C VAL A 17 13.35 12.65 15.07
N LEU A 18 12.48 12.37 14.10
CA LEU A 18 11.30 11.55 14.30
C LEU A 18 11.67 10.15 14.82
N VAL A 19 12.64 9.51 14.20
CA VAL A 19 13.11 8.15 14.56
C VAL A 19 13.78 8.15 15.93
N ALA A 20 14.60 9.16 16.23
CA ALA A 20 15.22 9.32 17.55
C ALA A 20 14.16 9.51 18.63
N LEU A 21 13.14 10.34 18.39
CA LEU A 21 12.02 10.54 19.32
C LEU A 21 11.26 9.22 19.55
N ALA A 22 10.93 8.49 18.48
CA ALA A 22 10.26 7.20 18.58
C ALA A 22 11.08 6.17 19.37
N ALA A 23 12.41 6.13 19.14
CA ALA A 23 13.31 5.24 19.87
C ALA A 23 13.36 5.59 21.36
N VAL A 24 13.46 6.87 21.71
CA VAL A 24 13.44 7.32 23.12
C VAL A 24 12.14 6.93 23.80
N VAL A 25 10.99 7.12 23.14
CA VAL A 25 9.68 6.70 23.67
C VAL A 25 9.63 5.19 23.91
N CYS A 26 10.11 4.39 22.95
CA CYS A 26 10.16 2.93 23.10
C CYS A 26 11.04 2.52 24.29
N LEU A 27 12.22 3.12 24.43
CA LEU A 27 13.12 2.80 25.55
C LEU A 27 12.56 3.26 26.90
N GLY A 28 11.88 4.40 26.96
CA GLY A 28 11.17 4.86 28.16
C GLY A 28 10.05 3.89 28.56
N MET A 29 9.29 3.39 27.58
CA MET A 29 8.27 2.35 27.82
C MET A 29 8.89 1.02 28.27
N ALA A 30 10.01 0.61 27.67
CA ALA A 30 10.77 -0.57 28.07
C ALA A 30 11.21 -0.49 29.53
N TRP A 31 11.78 0.66 29.91
CA TRP A 31 12.22 0.96 31.27
C TRP A 31 11.07 0.86 32.26
N TRP A 32 9.92 1.46 31.93
CA TRP A 32 8.74 1.38 32.78
C TRP A 32 8.19 -0.05 32.90
N GLN A 33 8.24 -0.83 31.83
CA GLN A 33 7.82 -2.24 31.87
C GLN A 33 8.78 -3.11 32.69
N TRP A 34 10.08 -2.81 32.66
CA TRP A 34 11.07 -3.46 33.52
C TRP A 34 10.75 -3.24 35.00
N ASP A 35 10.47 -2.01 35.41
CA ASP A 35 10.04 -1.66 36.77
C ASP A 35 8.75 -2.41 37.18
N ARG A 36 7.78 -2.52 36.26
CA ARG A 36 6.56 -3.32 36.47
C ARG A 36 6.82 -4.81 36.60
N PHE A 37 7.84 -5.34 35.95
CA PHE A 37 8.23 -6.74 36.07
C PHE A 37 8.90 -7.05 37.42
N GLU A 38 9.72 -6.15 37.95
CA GLU A 38 10.37 -6.32 39.26
C GLU A 38 9.43 -6.10 40.46
N SER A 39 8.29 -5.45 40.24
CA SER A 39 7.27 -5.22 41.26
C SER A 39 6.63 -6.52 41.76
N SER A 40 6.06 -6.52 42.97
CA SER A 40 5.46 -7.70 43.63
C SER A 40 4.27 -8.35 42.91
N GLY A 41 3.79 -7.76 41.82
CA GLY A 41 2.76 -8.30 40.92
C GLY A 41 3.23 -8.48 39.47
N GLY A 42 4.54 -8.50 39.23
CA GLY A 42 5.14 -8.67 37.90
C GLY A 42 4.81 -10.02 37.27
N THR A 43 4.49 -10.02 35.98
CA THR A 43 4.24 -11.23 35.20
C THR A 43 5.28 -11.40 34.10
N GLY A 44 5.47 -12.62 33.60
CA GLY A 44 6.35 -12.87 32.45
C GLY A 44 5.95 -12.10 31.18
N GLN A 45 4.69 -11.67 31.07
CA GLN A 45 4.22 -10.83 29.98
C GLN A 45 4.82 -9.42 30.02
N ASN A 46 5.01 -8.83 31.22
CA ASN A 46 5.67 -7.54 31.38
C ASN A 46 7.12 -7.59 30.89
N LEU A 47 7.82 -8.69 31.18
CA LEU A 47 9.19 -8.91 30.68
C LEU A 47 9.22 -9.01 29.15
N GLY A 48 8.25 -9.72 28.57
CA GLY A 48 8.07 -9.76 27.12
C GLY A 48 7.93 -8.36 26.52
N TYR A 49 7.10 -7.50 27.12
CA TYR A 49 6.97 -6.11 26.68
C TYR A 49 8.23 -5.29 26.90
N ALA A 50 8.92 -5.45 28.04
CA ALA A 50 10.18 -4.77 28.32
C ALA A 50 11.27 -5.08 27.27
N LEU A 51 11.26 -6.29 26.70
CA LEU A 51 12.17 -6.70 25.61
C LEU A 51 11.63 -6.37 24.20
N GLN A 52 10.31 -6.35 24.04
CA GLN A 52 9.64 -6.01 22.78
C GLN A 52 9.83 -4.53 22.41
N TRP A 53 9.71 -3.61 23.37
CA TRP A 53 9.85 -2.18 23.10
C TRP A 53 11.24 -1.80 22.55
N PRO A 54 12.37 -2.30 23.10
CA PRO A 54 13.70 -2.11 22.50
C PRO A 54 13.82 -2.71 21.11
N ALA A 55 13.21 -3.87 20.84
CA ALA A 55 13.21 -4.47 19.50
C ALA A 55 12.55 -3.53 18.47
N PHE A 56 11.46 -2.86 18.85
CA PHE A 56 10.84 -1.84 18.00
C PHE A 56 11.73 -0.60 17.81
N ALA A 57 12.43 -0.14 18.85
CA ALA A 57 13.40 0.95 18.70
C ALA A 57 14.47 0.63 17.65
N VAL A 58 15.02 -0.59 17.68
CA VAL A 58 15.97 -1.08 16.67
C VAL A 58 15.32 -1.14 15.29
N ALA A 59 14.08 -1.64 15.19
CA ALA A 59 13.35 -1.71 13.92
C ALA A 59 13.14 -0.32 13.29
N PHE A 60 12.82 0.72 14.08
CA PHE A 60 12.69 2.10 13.57
C PHE A 60 14.01 2.66 13.05
N VAL A 61 15.12 2.43 13.76
CA VAL A 61 16.46 2.84 13.29
C VAL A 61 16.83 2.10 12.02
N TRP A 62 16.54 0.80 11.95
CA TRP A 62 16.78 -0.02 10.77
C TRP A 62 15.94 0.48 9.57
N ALA A 63 14.66 0.79 9.77
CA ALA A 63 13.79 1.33 8.74
C ALA A 63 14.30 2.67 8.20
N TYR A 64 14.77 3.56 9.08
CA TYR A 64 15.44 4.81 8.67
C TYR A 64 16.69 4.55 7.84
N ARG A 65 17.58 3.66 8.30
CA ARG A 65 18.78 3.29 7.52
C ARG A 65 18.40 2.75 6.15
N ARG A 66 17.44 1.83 6.09
CA ARG A 66 16.96 1.22 4.85
C ARG A 66 16.37 2.26 3.90
N PHE A 67 15.54 3.16 4.42
CA PHE A 67 14.96 4.27 3.67
C PHE A 67 16.04 5.21 3.11
N VAL A 68 17.02 5.59 3.94
CA VAL A 68 18.13 6.46 3.51
C VAL A 68 18.95 5.79 2.41
N VAL A 69 19.25 4.48 2.52
CA VAL A 69 19.98 3.76 1.46
C VAL A 69 19.15 3.68 0.17
N LEU A 70 17.85 3.39 0.27
CA LEU A 70 16.94 3.37 -0.89
C LEU A 70 16.88 4.71 -1.62
N GLU A 71 16.94 5.84 -0.89
CA GLU A 71 16.93 7.18 -1.49
C GLU A 71 18.32 7.69 -1.91
N ALA A 72 19.40 7.12 -1.40
CA ALA A 72 20.75 7.64 -1.59
C ALA A 72 21.39 7.17 -2.88
N ASP A 73 21.32 5.87 -3.19
CA ASP A 73 22.09 5.31 -4.30
C ASP A 73 21.45 4.02 -4.85
N PRO A 74 21.00 3.99 -6.12
CA PRO A 74 20.45 2.78 -6.73
C PRO A 74 21.45 1.62 -6.78
N GLU A 75 22.77 1.88 -6.80
CA GLU A 75 23.78 0.81 -6.78
C GLU A 75 23.92 0.15 -5.40
N GLU A 76 23.72 0.88 -4.30
CA GLU A 76 23.67 0.28 -2.96
C GLU A 76 22.41 -0.56 -2.76
N VAL A 77 21.30 -0.19 -3.41
CA VAL A 77 20.08 -1.02 -3.43
C VAL A 77 20.36 -2.37 -4.06
N GLU A 78 21.14 -2.42 -5.14
CA GLU A 78 21.50 -3.66 -5.82
C GLU A 78 22.34 -4.58 -4.93
N LYS A 79 23.28 -4.02 -4.16
CA LYS A 79 24.11 -4.77 -3.19
C LYS A 79 23.31 -5.30 -2.00
N LEU A 80 22.23 -4.61 -1.63
CA LEU A 80 21.33 -5.00 -0.53
C LEU A 80 20.25 -6.00 -0.96
N LYS A 81 20.05 -6.24 -2.27
CA LYS A 81 19.13 -7.30 -2.71
C LYS A 81 19.72 -8.65 -2.28
N PRO A 82 18.93 -9.53 -1.64
CA PRO A 82 19.39 -10.89 -1.40
C PRO A 82 19.77 -11.53 -2.74
N LYS A 83 20.99 -12.05 -2.85
CA LYS A 83 21.48 -12.84 -3.99
C LYS A 83 20.80 -14.22 -4.04
N GLY A 84 19.49 -14.25 -3.81
CA GLY A 84 18.67 -15.45 -3.87
C GLY A 84 18.06 -15.59 -5.26
N VAL A 85 17.92 -16.84 -5.69
CA VAL A 85 17.13 -17.24 -6.86
C VAL A 85 15.66 -16.87 -6.59
N THR A 86 15.26 -15.64 -6.94
CA THR A 86 13.87 -15.16 -6.89
C THR A 86 13.04 -15.61 -8.09
N GLU A 87 13.70 -16.17 -9.09
CA GLU A 87 13.07 -16.83 -10.23
C GLU A 87 12.99 -18.33 -9.91
N ILE A 88 11.79 -18.91 -9.92
CA ILE A 88 11.64 -20.36 -9.75
C ILE A 88 12.06 -20.99 -11.09
N PRO A 89 13.20 -21.71 -11.20
CA PRO A 89 13.53 -22.41 -12.43
C PRO A 89 12.34 -23.24 -12.91
N ASP A 90 12.02 -23.15 -14.21
CA ASP A 90 10.84 -23.79 -14.82
C ASP A 90 10.76 -25.32 -14.59
N GLY A 91 11.83 -25.94 -14.09
CA GLY A 91 11.93 -27.37 -13.79
C GLY A 91 11.75 -27.80 -12.33
N ILE A 92 11.51 -26.89 -11.37
CA ILE A 92 11.23 -27.25 -9.95
C ILE A 92 9.75 -27.22 -9.58
N LEU A 93 8.88 -26.73 -10.47
CA LEU A 93 7.45 -26.92 -10.31
C LEU A 93 7.11 -28.33 -10.81
N PRO A 94 6.56 -29.23 -9.96
CA PRO A 94 5.99 -30.47 -10.47
C PRO A 94 4.92 -30.14 -11.50
N GLU A 95 4.88 -30.88 -12.61
CA GLU A 95 3.77 -30.84 -13.56
C GLU A 95 2.48 -30.92 -12.74
N ARG A 96 1.53 -29.99 -12.98
CA ARG A 96 0.32 -29.88 -12.18
C ARG A 96 -0.35 -31.25 -12.12
N ALA A 97 -0.18 -31.95 -10.99
CA ALA A 97 -0.86 -33.20 -10.76
C ALA A 97 -2.36 -32.92 -10.88
N THR A 98 -3.06 -33.74 -11.66
CA THR A 98 -4.52 -33.79 -11.80
C THR A 98 -5.18 -34.30 -10.51
N THR A 99 -4.63 -33.94 -9.35
CA THR A 99 -5.29 -34.15 -8.08
C THR A 99 -6.40 -33.11 -7.93
N PRO A 100 -7.61 -33.52 -7.55
CA PRO A 100 -8.74 -32.61 -7.39
C PRO A 100 -8.42 -31.59 -6.28
N SER A 101 -8.05 -30.37 -6.66
CA SER A 101 -7.92 -29.21 -5.77
C SER A 101 -9.31 -28.74 -5.31
N ALA A 102 -9.40 -27.85 -4.32
CA ALA A 102 -10.67 -27.23 -3.89
C ALA A 102 -11.47 -26.62 -5.08
N SER A 103 -10.79 -26.22 -6.17
CA SER A 103 -11.39 -25.79 -7.42
C SER A 103 -12.08 -26.89 -8.23
N SER A 104 -11.77 -28.16 -8.01
CA SER A 104 -12.46 -29.30 -8.65
C SER A 104 -13.80 -29.64 -8.00
N PHE A 105 -14.03 -29.26 -6.74
CA PHE A 105 -15.34 -29.34 -6.09
C PHE A 105 -16.31 -28.25 -6.57
N ALA A 106 -15.77 -27.14 -7.12
CA ALA A 106 -16.53 -26.09 -7.78
C ALA A 106 -16.79 -26.38 -9.27
N ALA A 107 -16.22 -27.45 -9.82
CA ALA A 107 -16.37 -27.80 -11.23
C ALA A 107 -17.72 -28.51 -11.48
N ASN A 108 -18.82 -27.77 -11.35
CA ASN A 108 -19.89 -27.94 -12.31
C ASN A 108 -19.69 -26.87 -13.40
N PRO A 109 -18.81 -27.10 -14.40
CA PRO A 109 -18.46 -26.08 -15.40
C PRO A 109 -19.71 -25.54 -16.12
N ALA A 110 -20.73 -26.38 -16.30
CA ALA A 110 -21.94 -25.98 -17.00
C ALA A 110 -22.81 -24.93 -16.27
N ARG A 111 -22.68 -24.77 -14.94
CA ARG A 111 -23.56 -23.86 -14.17
C ARG A 111 -22.94 -22.49 -13.88
N ASP A 112 -21.62 -22.42 -13.77
CA ASP A 112 -20.90 -21.19 -13.42
C ASP A 112 -20.33 -20.45 -14.65
N ASP A 113 -20.23 -21.11 -15.80
CA ASP A 113 -19.69 -20.49 -17.03
C ASP A 113 -20.63 -19.42 -17.60
N SER A 114 -21.96 -19.58 -17.50
CA SER A 114 -22.92 -18.59 -18.02
C SER A 114 -22.86 -17.27 -17.25
N THR A 115 -22.80 -17.33 -15.92
CA THR A 115 -22.80 -16.13 -15.06
C THR A 115 -21.48 -15.37 -15.16
N LEU A 116 -20.34 -16.07 -15.22
CA LEU A 116 -19.04 -15.46 -15.48
C LEU A 116 -18.97 -14.81 -16.87
N THR A 117 -19.53 -15.45 -17.90
CA THR A 117 -19.54 -14.91 -19.27
C THR A 117 -20.32 -13.59 -19.34
N ASP A 118 -21.49 -13.53 -18.69
CA ASP A 118 -22.29 -12.29 -18.66
C ASP A 118 -21.61 -11.20 -17.82
N TYR A 119 -20.95 -11.56 -16.71
CA TYR A 119 -20.21 -10.60 -15.88
C TYR A 119 -19.00 -10.03 -16.62
N ASN A 120 -18.21 -10.87 -17.29
CA ASN A 120 -17.06 -10.43 -18.08
C ASN A 120 -17.49 -9.54 -19.26
N ARG A 121 -18.65 -9.83 -19.88
CA ARG A 121 -19.24 -8.96 -20.91
C ARG A 121 -19.61 -7.58 -20.34
N TYR A 122 -20.27 -7.55 -19.19
CA TYR A 122 -20.62 -6.30 -18.51
C TYR A 122 -19.38 -5.46 -18.17
N LEU A 123 -18.30 -6.09 -17.66
CA LEU A 123 -17.04 -5.39 -17.40
C LEU A 123 -16.41 -4.83 -18.68
N ALA A 124 -16.48 -5.57 -19.78
CA ALA A 124 -15.97 -5.12 -21.08
C ALA A 124 -16.77 -3.92 -21.62
N GLU A 125 -18.10 -3.93 -21.48
CA GLU A 125 -18.98 -2.81 -21.85
C GLU A 125 -18.68 -1.57 -21.01
N LEU A 126 -18.48 -1.71 -19.70
CA LEU A 126 -18.13 -0.59 -18.83
C LEU A 126 -16.76 0.00 -19.19
N ALA A 127 -15.77 -0.86 -19.47
CA ALA A 127 -14.44 -0.45 -19.89
C ALA A 127 -14.42 0.19 -21.29
N ALA A 128 -15.38 -0.15 -22.16
CA ALA A 128 -15.57 0.51 -23.45
C ALA A 128 -16.20 1.90 -23.27
N ALA A 129 -17.27 2.00 -22.47
CA ALA A 129 -17.95 3.26 -22.17
C ALA A 129 -17.04 4.28 -21.46
N ASP A 130 -16.15 3.82 -20.57
CA ASP A 130 -15.20 4.69 -19.88
C ASP A 130 -14.10 5.21 -20.82
N ARG A 131 -13.63 4.37 -21.76
CA ARG A 131 -12.74 4.81 -22.84
C ARG A 131 -13.41 5.82 -23.76
N GLU A 132 -14.66 5.58 -24.15
CA GLU A 132 -15.43 6.54 -24.97
C GLU A 132 -15.68 7.86 -24.25
N ARG A 133 -15.95 7.86 -22.93
CA ARG A 133 -16.01 9.11 -22.14
C ARG A 133 -14.66 9.83 -22.04
N THR A 134 -13.58 9.06 -21.96
CA THR A 134 -12.21 9.61 -21.86
C THR A 134 -11.72 10.16 -23.20
N GLU A 135 -12.16 9.56 -24.31
CA GLU A 135 -11.83 9.94 -25.68
C GLU A 135 -12.79 10.96 -26.30
N ALA A 136 -13.98 11.16 -25.72
CA ALA A 136 -14.92 12.19 -26.16
C ALA A 136 -14.25 13.59 -26.02
N PRO A 137 -14.18 14.38 -27.12
CA PRO A 137 -13.66 15.73 -27.03
C PRO A 137 -14.58 16.52 -26.10
N VAL A 138 -14.00 17.22 -25.13
CA VAL A 138 -14.70 18.11 -24.20
C VAL A 138 -15.42 19.19 -25.02
N THR A 139 -16.65 18.90 -25.47
CA THR A 139 -17.58 19.91 -25.95
C THR A 139 -18.30 20.43 -24.74
N THR A 140 -17.78 21.52 -24.20
CA THR A 140 -18.46 22.37 -23.23
C THR A 140 -19.87 22.66 -23.75
N PRO A 141 -20.96 22.26 -23.06
CA PRO A 141 -22.28 22.71 -23.45
C PRO A 141 -22.34 24.22 -23.16
N ALA A 142 -22.35 25.00 -24.24
CA ALA A 142 -22.63 26.42 -24.18
C ALA A 142 -23.96 26.62 -23.43
N THR A 143 -23.90 27.49 -22.42
CA THR A 143 -25.07 27.97 -21.69
C THR A 143 -26.04 28.63 -22.66
N THR A 144 -27.14 27.96 -22.99
CA THR A 144 -28.33 28.61 -23.52
C THR A 144 -29.29 28.83 -22.37
N ARG A 145 -29.16 29.97 -21.68
CA ARG A 145 -30.25 30.52 -20.88
C ARG A 145 -31.27 31.09 -21.86
N GLU A 146 -32.28 30.31 -22.20
CA GLU A 146 -33.48 30.83 -22.85
C GLU A 146 -34.33 31.56 -21.81
N SER A 147 -34.41 32.88 -22.02
CA SER A 147 -35.33 33.80 -21.37
C SER A 147 -36.65 33.82 -22.14
N THR A 148 -37.71 33.29 -21.54
CA THR A 148 -39.12 33.50 -21.94
C THR A 148 -39.95 33.48 -20.66
N GLN A 149 -40.22 34.62 -20.05
CA GLN A 149 -41.47 35.37 -20.18
C GLN A 149 -42.73 34.52 -19.94
N THR A 150 -43.24 34.54 -18.71
CA THR A 150 -44.68 34.50 -18.45
C THR A 150 -45.00 35.53 -17.37
N GLU A 151 -45.66 36.58 -17.83
CA GLU A 151 -46.42 37.58 -17.10
C GLU A 151 -47.55 36.99 -16.25
N GLU A 152 -47.88 37.72 -15.18
CA GLU A 152 -49.23 38.01 -14.69
C GLU A 152 -50.05 37.00 -13.85
N HIS A 153 -50.69 37.62 -12.85
CA HIS A 153 -51.91 37.21 -12.11
C HIS A 153 -51.78 36.01 -11.16
N HIS A 154 -52.18 36.07 -9.89
CA HIS A 154 -53.24 36.85 -9.26
C HIS A 154 -53.04 36.78 -7.73
N ARG A 155 -53.33 37.89 -7.03
CA ARG A 155 -53.71 38.06 -5.61
C ARG A 155 -53.50 36.90 -4.61
#